data_AF-A0A151SHE4-F1
#
_entry.id   AF-A0A151SHE4-F1
#
_cell.length_a   1.000
_cell.length_b   1.000
_cell.length_c   1.000
_cell.angle_alpha   90.00
_cell.angle_beta   90.00
_cell.angle_gamma   90.00
#
_symmetry.space_group_name_H-M   'P 1'
#
loop_
_entity.id
_entity.type
_entity.pdbx_description
1 polymer ?
#
loop_
_entity_poly.entity_id
_entity_poly.type
_entity_poly.pdbx_seq_one_letter_code
_entity_poly.pdbx_strand_id
1 'polypeptide(L)'
;MAVSLKGCYTVKPWEKTWCGRLALSELDQTGQVTHVPTLYFYHPPENCMYSTIASTLRDSLSRVLVPFYTLAGRLHWINNGRLELHCNASGRCLKLCFDLSI
;
A
#
# COMPACT_ATOMS: atom_id res chain seq x y z
N MET A 1 -22.95 -10.39 -8.67
CA MET A 1 -21.53 -10.08 -8.92
C MET A 1 -20.71 -10.73 -7.82
N ALA A 2 -19.81 -11.65 -8.15
CA ALA A 2 -19.05 -12.42 -7.17
C ALA A 2 -17.55 -12.14 -7.35
N VAL A 3 -16.97 -11.38 -6.41
CA VAL A 3 -15.53 -11.06 -6.42
C VAL A 3 -14.79 -12.11 -5.61
N SER A 4 -13.73 -12.69 -6.18
CA SER A 4 -12.85 -13.61 -5.45
C SER A 4 -11.48 -12.98 -5.20
N LEU A 5 -11.01 -13.02 -3.95
CA LEU A 5 -9.66 -12.61 -3.60
C LEU A 5 -8.69 -13.73 -4.03
N LYS A 6 -7.77 -13.41 -4.95
CA LYS A 6 -6.78 -14.37 -5.46
C LYS A 6 -5.50 -14.38 -4.64
N GLY A 7 -5.15 -13.24 -4.03
CA GLY A 7 -3.95 -13.14 -3.20
C GLY A 7 -3.94 -11.89 -2.34
N CYS A 8 -3.29 -11.99 -1.19
CA CYS A 8 -3.03 -10.90 -0.27
C CYS A 8 -1.56 -10.96 0.14
N TYR A 9 -0.80 -9.93 -0.17
CA TYR A 9 0.64 -9.88 0.05
C TYR A 9 1.01 -8.65 0.85
N THR A 10 1.89 -8.82 1.84
CA THR A 10 2.53 -7.68 2.52
C THR A 10 3.87 -7.43 1.86
N VAL A 11 3.95 -6.35 1.07
CA VAL A 11 5.15 -5.97 0.31
C VAL A 11 5.97 -4.99 1.13
N LYS A 12 7.23 -5.33 1.37
CA LYS A 12 8.20 -4.49 2.08
C LYS A 12 9.04 -3.69 1.08
N PRO A 13 9.65 -2.57 1.52
CA PRO A 13 10.64 -1.85 0.70
C PRO A 13 11.76 -2.78 0.25
N TRP A 14 12.24 -2.58 -0.98
CA TRP A 14 13.33 -3.38 -1.56
C TRP A 14 14.66 -3.19 -0.81
N GLU A 15 14.92 -1.96 -0.38
CA GLU A 15 16.11 -1.56 0.36
C GLU A 15 15.77 -1.12 1.78
N LYS A 16 16.79 -1.05 2.63
CA LYS A 16 16.65 -0.50 3.98
C LYS A 16 16.36 1.00 3.88
N THR A 17 15.16 1.39 4.28
CA THR A 17 14.75 2.79 4.35
C THR A 17 15.06 3.38 5.72
N TRP A 18 14.97 4.70 5.83
CA TRP A 18 15.00 5.36 7.13
C TRP A 18 13.87 4.84 8.02
N CYS A 19 14.20 4.55 9.28
CA CYS A 19 13.25 4.09 10.28
C CYS A 19 13.24 5.08 11.45
N GLY A 20 12.05 5.49 11.86
CA GLY A 20 11.87 6.47 12.91
C GLY A 20 10.44 6.98 12.98
N ARG A 21 10.21 7.97 13.84
CA ARG A 21 8.92 8.64 13.96
C ARG A 21 8.97 9.96 13.22
N LEU A 22 7.97 10.18 12.38
CA LEU A 22 7.78 11.42 11.63
C LEU A 22 6.55 12.12 12.20
N ALA A 23 6.73 13.32 12.72
CA ALA A 23 5.64 14.16 13.17
C ALA A 23 4.80 14.61 11.95
N LEU A 24 3.48 14.58 12.09
CA LEU A 24 2.55 15.06 11.07
C LEU A 24 2.32 16.56 11.24
N SER A 25 2.17 17.28 10.12
CA SER A 25 1.82 18.71 10.17
C SER A 25 0.39 18.88 10.70
N GLU A 26 0.02 20.10 11.11
CA GLU A 26 -1.37 20.36 11.53
C GLU A 26 -2.38 20.07 10.41
N LEU A 27 -1.99 20.33 9.15
CA LEU A 27 -2.84 20.05 7.99
C LEU A 27 -3.07 18.55 7.79
N ASP A 28 -2.06 17.72 8.06
CA ASP A 28 -2.19 16.25 7.98
C ASP A 28 -3.03 15.69 9.13
N GLN A 29 -3.16 16.44 10.24
CA GLN A 29 -4.01 16.10 11.38
C GLN A 29 -5.47 16.52 11.16
N THR A 30 -5.71 17.53 10.30
CA THR A 30 -7.05 17.98 9.93
C THR A 30 -7.58 17.18 8.73
N GLY A 31 -8.23 16.05 8.98
CA GLY A 31 -8.83 15.24 7.92
C GLY A 31 -9.39 13.91 8.41
N GLN A 32 -9.96 13.13 7.49
CA GLN A 32 -10.32 11.75 7.79
C GLN A 32 -9.06 10.87 7.82
N VAL A 33 -8.78 10.26 8.96
CA VAL A 33 -7.64 9.33 9.17
C VAL A 33 -7.86 7.97 8.47
N THR A 34 -8.87 7.86 7.62
CA THR A 34 -9.25 6.63 6.92
C THR A 34 -8.64 6.56 5.52
N HIS A 35 -8.59 5.35 4.96
CA HIS A 35 -8.15 5.16 3.58
C HIS A 35 -9.12 5.80 2.59
N VAL A 36 -8.60 6.59 1.65
CA VAL A 36 -9.39 7.12 0.52
C VAL A 36 -9.57 6.01 -0.52
N PRO A 37 -10.81 5.55 -0.78
CA PRO A 37 -11.05 4.50 -1.76
C PRO A 37 -10.87 5.07 -3.18
N THR A 38 -10.01 4.43 -3.98
CA THR A 38 -9.81 4.75 -5.41
C THR A 38 -9.94 3.47 -6.23
N LEU A 39 -10.64 3.56 -7.36
CA LEU A 39 -10.93 2.42 -8.23
C LEU A 39 -10.42 2.72 -9.64
N TYR A 40 -9.63 1.80 -10.19
CA TYR A 40 -9.05 1.90 -11.53
C TYR A 40 -9.48 0.70 -12.36
N PHE A 41 -9.99 0.92 -13.57
CA PHE A 41 -10.39 -0.12 -14.51
C PHE A 41 -9.41 -0.19 -15.67
N TYR A 42 -8.99 -1.41 -16.02
CA TYR A 42 -8.07 -1.68 -17.12
C TYR A 42 -8.64 -2.78 -18.00
N HIS A 43 -8.35 -2.72 -19.30
CA HIS A 43 -8.71 -3.79 -20.24
C HIS A 43 -7.73 -4.97 -20.10
N PRO A 44 -8.19 -6.23 -20.17
CA PRO A 44 -7.30 -7.37 -20.11
C PRO A 44 -6.37 -7.41 -21.34
N PRO A 45 -5.04 -7.47 -21.15
CA PRO A 45 -4.12 -7.72 -22.25
C PRO A 45 -4.23 -9.17 -22.78
N GLU A 46 -4.21 -9.34 -24.11
CA GLU A 46 -4.49 -10.63 -24.80
C GLU A 46 -3.59 -11.81 -24.36
N ASN A 47 -2.39 -11.56 -23.82
CA ASN A 47 -1.39 -12.61 -23.52
C ASN A 47 -0.76 -12.51 -22.12
N CYS A 48 -1.39 -11.83 -21.16
CA CYS A 48 -0.76 -11.65 -19.85
C CYS A 48 -1.19 -12.70 -18.82
N MET A 49 -0.21 -13.42 -18.29
CA MET A 49 -0.40 -14.36 -17.19
C MET A 49 -0.58 -13.60 -15.87
N TYR A 50 -1.61 -13.96 -15.10
CA TYR A 50 -1.88 -13.38 -13.78
C TYR A 50 -0.65 -13.42 -12.85
N SER A 51 0.10 -14.52 -12.87
CA SER A 51 1.31 -14.70 -12.06
C SER A 51 2.37 -13.63 -12.37
N THR A 52 2.54 -13.30 -13.66
CA THR A 52 3.48 -12.26 -14.13
C THR A 52 3.02 -10.89 -13.69
N ILE A 53 1.73 -10.56 -13.81
CA ILE A 53 1.18 -9.28 -13.33
C ILE A 53 1.41 -9.16 -11.82
N ALA A 54 1.07 -10.22 -11.07
CA ALA A 54 1.22 -10.26 -9.62
C ALA A 54 2.68 -10.06 -9.19
N SER A 55 3.65 -10.71 -9.85
CA SER A 55 5.07 -10.53 -9.55
C SER A 55 5.54 -9.12 -9.90
N THR A 56 5.20 -8.61 -11.09
CA THR A 56 5.61 -7.27 -11.53
C THR A 56 5.03 -6.18 -10.63
N LEU A 57 3.77 -6.30 -10.20
CA LEU A 57 3.16 -5.36 -9.25
C LEU A 57 3.83 -5.41 -7.87
N ARG A 58 4.20 -6.60 -7.38
CA ARG A 58 4.90 -6.73 -6.11
C ARG A 58 6.31 -6.12 -6.17
N ASP A 59 7.05 -6.39 -7.24
CA ASP A 59 8.42 -5.91 -7.41
C ASP A 59 8.47 -4.40 -7.62
N SER A 60 7.57 -3.86 -8.45
CA SER A 60 7.45 -2.41 -8.66
C SER A 60 7.03 -1.69 -7.38
N LEU A 61 6.05 -2.22 -6.64
CA LEU A 61 5.65 -1.66 -5.34
C LEU A 61 6.81 -1.68 -4.34
N SER A 62 7.57 -2.77 -4.27
CA SER A 62 8.74 -2.88 -3.37
C SER A 62 9.79 -1.80 -3.66
N ARG A 63 10.04 -1.48 -4.93
CA ARG A 63 10.97 -0.42 -5.34
C ARG A 63 10.44 0.98 -5.04
N VAL A 64 9.16 1.25 -5.31
CA VAL A 64 8.54 2.56 -5.05
C VAL A 64 8.50 2.86 -3.54
N LEU A 65 8.36 1.84 -2.70
CA LEU A 65 8.40 2.01 -1.24
C LEU A 65 9.76 2.47 -0.71
N VAL A 66 10.84 2.48 -1.51
CA VAL A 66 12.14 3.02 -1.08
C VAL A 66 12.10 4.56 -0.98
N PRO A 67 11.80 5.32 -2.05
CA PRO A 67 11.62 6.77 -1.93
C PRO A 67 10.36 7.14 -1.14
N PHE A 68 9.29 6.35 -1.21
CA PHE A 68 8.03 6.58 -0.48
C PHE A 68 7.93 5.73 0.79
N TYR A 69 8.99 5.70 1.59
CA TYR A 69 9.11 4.87 2.79
C TYR A 69 8.03 5.16 3.85
N THR A 70 7.49 6.38 3.88
CA THR A 70 6.39 6.77 4.79
C THR A 70 5.13 5.91 4.56
N LEU A 71 4.90 5.45 3.33
CA LEU A 71 3.77 4.55 3.03
C LEU A 71 3.98 3.16 3.64
N ALA A 72 5.21 2.68 3.77
CA ALA A 72 5.49 1.39 4.41
C ALA A 72 5.39 1.44 5.95
N GLY A 73 5.09 2.60 6.54
CA GLY A 73 4.96 2.80 7.98
C GLY A 73 3.58 2.45 8.55
N ARG A 74 3.37 2.85 9.81
CA ARG A 74 2.10 2.72 10.54
C ARG A 74 1.76 4.03 11.23
N LEU A 75 0.47 4.32 11.36
CA LEU A 75 0.00 5.43 12.19
C LEU A 75 0.14 5.06 13.66
N HIS A 76 0.63 5.99 14.46
CA HIS A 76 0.81 5.84 15.90
C HIS A 76 0.20 7.04 16.60
N TRP A 77 -0.67 6.77 17.57
CA TRP A 77 -1.24 7.80 18.42
C TRP A 77 -0.23 8.19 19.49
N ILE A 78 -0.02 9.49 19.64
CA ILE A 78 0.79 10.07 20.72
C ILE A 78 -0.11 10.79 21.72
N ASN A 79 0.50 11.27 22.80
CA ASN A 79 -0.17 12.06 23.82
C ASN A 79 -0.88 13.27 23.20
N ASN A 80 -1.95 13.72 23.85
CA ASN A 80 -2.81 14.84 23.42
C ASN A 80 -3.62 14.57 22.13
N GLY A 81 -3.84 13.30 21.76
CA GLY A 81 -4.70 12.94 20.63
C GLY A 81 -4.10 13.26 19.26
N ARG A 82 -2.79 13.48 19.20
CA ARG A 82 -2.07 13.70 17.95
C ARG A 82 -1.64 12.38 17.32
N LEU A 83 -1.43 12.40 16.01
CA LEU A 83 -0.94 11.26 15.23
C LEU A 83 0.49 11.53 14.76
N GLU A 84 1.30 10.49 14.79
CA GLU A 84 2.62 10.45 14.18
C GLU A 84 2.70 9.25 13.23
N LEU A 85 3.60 9.35 12.26
CA LEU A 85 3.89 8.27 11.33
C LEU A 85 5.12 7.52 11.82
N HIS A 86 4.93 6.26 12.21
CA HIS A 86 6.02 5.35 12.56
C HIS A 86 6.52 4.64 11.31
N CYS A 87 7.61 5.15 10.74
CA CYS A 87 8.35 4.54 9.64
C CYS A 87 9.11 3.31 10.16
N ASN A 88 8.51 2.13 10.04
CA ASN A 88 9.10 0.88 10.53
C ASN A 88 9.28 -0.19 9.43
N ALA A 89 9.16 0.20 8.15
CA ALA A 89 9.25 -0.69 7.00
C ALA A 89 8.37 -1.96 7.11
N SER A 90 7.23 -1.88 7.82
CA SER A 90 6.29 -3.01 7.96
C SER A 90 5.66 -3.43 6.63
N GLY A 91 5.73 -2.55 5.63
CA GLY A 91 5.26 -2.80 4.28
C GLY A 91 3.79 -2.45 4.08
N ARG A 92 3.36 -2.54 2.83
CA ARG A 92 2.00 -2.25 2.36
C ARG A 92 1.29 -3.53 1.92
N CYS A 93 -0.01 -3.58 2.16
CA CYS A 93 -0.86 -4.69 1.74
C CYS A 93 -1.26 -4.49 0.27
N LEU A 94 -0.90 -5.45 -0.58
CA LEU A 94 -1.35 -5.59 -1.96
C LEU A 94 -2.37 -6.73 -2.01
N LYS A 95 -3.61 -6.42 -2.38
CA LYS A 95 -4.69 -7.39 -2.58
C LYS A 95 -4.99 -7.49 -4.06
N LEU A 96 -4.94 -8.71 -4.59
CA LEU A 96 -5.29 -9.00 -5.97
C LEU A 96 -6.67 -9.64 -6.01
N CYS A 97 -7.63 -8.90 -6.55
CA CYS A 97 -8.99 -9.35 -6.80
C CYS A 97 -9.21 -9.43 -8.31
N PHE A 98 -9.76 -10.54 -8.79
CA PHE A 98 -10.16 -10.70 -10.19
C PHE A 98 -11.59 -11.23 -10.22
N ASP A 99 -12.42 -10.63 -11.07
CA ASP A 99 -13.75 -11.15 -11.39
C ASP A 99 -13.60 -12.36 -12.31
N LEU A 100 -14.25 -13.47 -11.95
CA LEU A 100 -14.24 -14.72 -12.72
C LEU A 100 -15.41 -14.78 -13.72
N SER A 101 -15.97 -13.64 -14.13
CA SER A 101 -17.18 -13.60 -14.95
C SER A 101 -17.14 -12.47 -15.98
N ILE A 102 -16.36 -12.69 -17.04
CA ILE A 102 -16.69 -12.27 -18.39
C ILE A 102 -16.51 -13.50 -19.28
#